data_AF-A0A2W6WW12-F1
#
_entry.id   AF-A0A2W6WW12-F1
#
_cell.length_a   1.000
_cell.length_b   1.000
_cell.length_c   1.000
_cell.angle_alpha   90.00
_cell.angle_beta   90.00
_cell.angle_gamma   90.00
#
_symmetry.space_group_name_H-M   'P 1'
#
loop_
_entity.id
_entity.type
_entity.pdbx_description
1 polymer ?
#
loop_
_entity_poly.entity_id
_entity_poly.type
_entity_poly.pdbx_seq_one_letter_code
_entity_poly.pdbx_strand_id
1 'polypeptide(L)'
;MAEAAVEHSEAQAPHLNQAIHAEGMEPVGTVAHEGVAPHTDPKAVGMDATAWVSLAMAVFIVILLIKKVPSLIGGVLDGRIAQIKEQLAEASKLRAEAEALKGEYEAKLAAAAGEADAMRKSAEHEAETLLSDAKVQAADLVARRQKMAEDKIGAAERSALADIRAKAVKAATGAAAALIAEGHDAKADKALVDDAIKGLGPVA
;
A
#
# COMPACT_ATOMS: atom_id res chain seq x y z
N MET A 1 47.13 35.61 -24.68
CA MET A 1 48.35 36.06 -23.99
C MET A 1 48.36 35.29 -22.69
N ALA A 2 49.06 34.15 -22.66
CA ALA A 2 50.44 34.05 -22.15
C ALA A 2 50.45 34.40 -20.65
N GLU A 3 50.93 33.59 -19.71
CA GLU A 3 51.76 32.39 -19.67
C GLU A 3 51.76 31.95 -18.18
N ALA A 4 52.08 30.67 -17.90
CA ALA A 4 52.80 30.14 -16.73
C ALA A 4 52.62 30.76 -15.30
N ALA A 5 52.60 30.04 -14.19
CA ALA A 5 53.02 28.68 -13.89
C ALA A 5 52.28 28.21 -12.63
N VAL A 6 52.02 26.90 -12.62
CA VAL A 6 51.78 26.10 -11.43
C VAL A 6 53.07 26.06 -10.62
N GLU A 7 53.00 26.35 -9.32
CA GLU A 7 53.95 25.81 -8.37
C GLU A 7 53.22 25.38 -7.10
N HIS A 8 53.27 24.07 -6.87
CA HIS A 8 52.86 23.41 -5.65
C HIS A 8 53.67 23.97 -4.48
N SER A 9 52.98 24.41 -3.43
CA SER A 9 53.60 24.56 -2.12
C SER A 9 52.67 23.94 -1.10
N GLU A 10 52.89 22.65 -0.86
CA GLU A 10 52.44 21.96 0.34
C GLU A 10 53.09 22.69 1.52
N ALA A 11 52.35 23.61 2.14
CA ALA A 11 52.71 24.17 3.44
C ALA A 11 52.47 23.09 4.50
N GLN A 12 53.39 22.12 4.53
CA GLN A 12 53.64 21.18 5.62
C GLN A 12 53.76 22.00 6.91
N ALA A 13 52.71 21.98 7.74
CA ALA A 13 52.76 22.51 9.09
C ALA A 13 53.91 21.83 9.86
N PRO A 14 54.68 22.56 10.68
CA PRO A 14 55.80 21.99 11.41
C PRO A 14 55.30 20.86 12.32
N HIS A 15 55.69 19.64 11.98
CA HIS A 15 55.42 18.42 12.72
C HIS A 15 56.04 18.51 14.12
N LEU A 16 55.19 18.28 15.13
CA LEU A 16 55.50 18.28 16.58
C LEU A 16 56.61 17.29 17.01
N ASN A 17 57.19 16.54 16.08
CA ASN A 17 58.22 15.52 16.32
C ASN A 17 59.67 16.06 16.21
N GLN A 18 59.87 17.36 15.96
CA GLN A 18 61.20 18.01 15.97
C GLN A 18 61.48 18.84 17.23
N ALA A 19 60.56 18.86 18.20
CA ALA A 19 60.73 19.60 19.46
C ALA A 19 61.38 18.78 20.60
N ILE A 20 61.79 17.53 20.36
CA ILE A 20 62.22 16.60 21.43
C ILE A 20 63.66 16.09 21.26
N HIS A 21 64.45 16.62 20.32
CA HIS A 21 65.86 16.20 20.12
C HIS A 21 66.85 17.37 19.99
N ALA A 22 66.66 18.42 20.78
CA ALA A 22 67.70 19.40 21.07
C ALA A 22 68.25 19.19 22.50
N GLU A 23 68.72 17.97 22.80
CA GLU A 23 69.64 17.74 23.91
C GLU A 23 71.06 18.06 23.44
N GLY A 24 71.41 19.35 23.50
CA GLY A 24 72.79 19.80 23.56
C GLY A 24 73.26 19.73 24.99
N MET A 25 73.91 18.62 25.33
CA MET A 25 74.56 18.37 26.61
C MET A 25 75.88 19.16 26.66
N GLU A 26 75.89 20.27 27.39
CA GLU A 26 77.11 20.87 27.95
C GLU A 26 77.10 20.59 29.46
N PRO A 27 78.23 20.14 30.06
CA PRO A 27 78.32 19.89 31.48
C PRO A 27 78.32 21.23 32.20
N VAL A 28 77.13 21.71 32.57
CA VAL A 28 76.99 22.85 33.46
C VAL A 28 77.54 22.41 34.80
N GLY A 29 78.80 22.80 35.02
CA GLY A 29 79.50 22.60 36.26
C GLY A 29 78.62 22.98 37.43
N THR A 30 78.68 22.15 38.46
CA THR A 30 78.21 22.46 39.79
C THR A 30 78.91 23.74 40.25
N VAL A 31 78.33 24.89 39.93
CA VAL A 31 78.54 26.11 40.71
C VAL A 31 77.90 25.81 42.05
N ALA A 32 78.76 25.43 42.99
CA ALA A 32 78.42 25.31 44.37
C ALA A 32 77.72 26.60 44.79
N HIS A 33 76.39 26.56 44.92
CA HIS A 33 75.68 27.44 45.84
C HIS A 33 76.03 26.94 47.25
N GLU A 34 77.27 27.21 47.66
CA GLU A 34 77.60 27.35 49.07
C GLU A 34 76.81 28.55 49.57
N GLY A 35 75.75 28.26 50.32
CA GLY A 35 74.74 29.25 50.69
C GLY A 35 73.31 28.75 50.67
N VAL A 36 73.07 27.43 50.60
CA VAL A 36 71.85 26.90 51.23
C VAL A 36 72.03 27.06 52.73
N ALA A 37 71.62 28.23 53.23
CA ALA A 37 71.36 28.41 54.64
C ALA A 37 70.59 27.17 55.12
N PRO A 38 71.01 26.52 56.22
CA PRO A 38 70.23 25.42 56.76
C PRO A 38 68.81 25.93 56.85
N HIS A 39 67.87 25.26 56.20
CA HIS A 39 66.47 25.56 56.40
C HIS A 39 66.24 25.24 57.88
N THR A 40 66.37 26.26 58.71
CA THR A 40 66.03 26.19 60.11
C THR A 40 64.54 25.95 60.08
N ASP A 41 64.14 24.69 60.26
CA ASP A 41 62.78 24.31 60.56
C ASP A 41 62.28 25.33 61.59
N PRO A 42 61.31 26.20 61.27
CA PRO A 42 60.74 27.10 62.26
C PRO A 42 59.97 26.22 63.25
N LYS A 43 60.69 25.71 64.27
CA LYS A 43 60.10 24.92 65.35
C LYS A 43 59.31 25.85 66.25
N ALA A 44 58.05 26.08 65.91
CA ALA A 44 57.08 26.60 66.86
C ALA A 44 56.68 25.46 67.79
N VAL A 45 56.97 25.59 69.10
CA VAL A 45 56.58 24.62 70.15
C VAL A 45 57.15 23.20 69.92
N GLY A 46 58.43 23.08 69.55
CA GLY A 46 59.16 21.80 69.58
C GLY A 46 58.86 20.79 68.45
N MET A 47 58.00 21.12 67.48
CA MET A 47 57.68 20.28 66.32
C MET A 47 58.23 20.88 65.01
N ASP A 48 58.63 20.04 64.06
CA ASP A 48 59.10 20.44 62.73
C ASP A 48 57.99 21.04 61.87
N ALA A 49 58.32 21.86 60.86
CA ALA A 49 57.32 22.51 60.01
C ALA A 49 56.45 21.49 59.25
N THR A 50 57.04 20.35 58.88
CA THR A 50 56.34 19.20 58.29
C THR A 50 55.30 18.58 59.24
N ALA A 51 55.54 18.61 60.55
CA ALA A 51 54.61 18.12 61.57
C ALA A 51 53.42 19.08 61.73
N TRP A 52 53.64 20.39 61.62
CA TRP A 52 52.54 21.37 61.64
C TRP A 52 51.71 21.33 60.35
N VAL A 53 52.35 21.15 59.18
CA VAL A 53 51.66 20.96 57.89
C VAL A 53 50.84 19.66 57.87
N SER A 54 51.41 18.55 58.35
CA SER A 54 50.68 17.28 58.44
C SER A 54 49.53 17.35 59.45
N LEU A 55 49.68 18.05 60.58
CA LEU A 55 48.59 18.32 61.52
C LEU A 55 47.49 19.17 60.89
N ALA A 56 47.85 20.25 60.18
CA ALA A 56 46.89 21.08 59.46
C ALA A 56 46.15 20.29 58.36
N MET A 57 46.86 19.43 57.63
CA MET A 57 46.25 18.55 56.61
C MET A 57 45.34 17.48 57.23
N ALA A 58 45.74 16.90 58.37
CA ALA A 58 44.91 15.95 59.11
C ALA A 58 43.62 16.62 59.61
N VAL A 59 43.71 17.83 60.20
CA VAL A 59 42.54 18.61 60.63
C VAL A 59 41.65 18.96 59.42
N PHE A 60 42.23 19.35 58.29
CA PHE A 60 41.48 19.61 57.06
C PHE A 60 40.72 18.38 56.54
N ILE A 61 41.38 17.21 56.51
CA ILE A 61 40.74 15.94 56.12
C ILE A 61 39.60 15.59 57.10
N VAL A 62 39.82 15.73 58.41
CA VAL A 62 38.78 15.49 59.41
C VAL A 62 37.59 16.44 59.22
N ILE A 63 37.83 17.72 58.94
CA ILE A 63 36.76 18.68 58.63
C ILE A 63 36.00 18.28 57.36
N LEU A 64 36.68 17.82 56.30
CA LEU A 64 36.03 17.33 55.07
C LEU A 64 35.18 16.08 55.31
N LEU A 65 35.63 15.18 56.19
CA LEU A 65 34.89 13.99 56.60
C LEU A 65 33.64 14.36 57.42
N ILE A 66 33.77 15.28 58.39
CA ILE A 66 32.64 15.78 59.19
C ILE A 66 31.63 16.52 58.31
N LYS A 67 32.11 17.28 57.32
CA LYS A 67 31.27 17.97 56.32
C LYS A 67 30.76 17.05 55.21
N LYS A 68 31.10 15.75 55.26
CA LYS A 68 30.59 14.69 54.36
C LYS A 68 30.82 14.99 52.88
N VAL A 69 31.88 15.72 52.55
CA VAL A 69 32.27 16.02 51.15
C VAL A 69 32.40 14.76 50.28
N PRO A 70 33.05 13.66 50.72
CA PRO A 70 33.08 12.43 49.91
C PRO A 70 31.70 11.81 49.68
N SER A 71 30.78 11.95 50.63
CA SER A 71 29.40 11.47 50.48
C SER A 71 28.59 12.30 49.47
N LEU A 72 28.84 13.61 49.38
CA LEU A 72 28.19 14.47 48.40
C LEU A 72 28.64 14.13 46.97
N ILE A 73 29.93 13.88 46.77
CA ILE A 73 30.48 13.46 45.48
C ILE A 73 29.91 12.10 45.08
N GLY A 74 29.84 11.14 46.02
CA GLY A 74 29.19 9.84 45.80
C GLY A 74 27.73 9.99 45.39
N GLY A 75 26.96 10.83 46.09
CA GLY A 75 25.54 11.05 45.77
C GLY A 75 25.30 11.66 44.38
N VAL A 76 26.17 12.57 43.92
CA VAL A 76 26.09 13.12 42.55
C VAL A 76 26.41 12.03 41.51
N LEU A 77 27.41 11.20 41.77
CA LEU A 77 27.78 10.10 40.87
C LEU A 77 26.68 9.03 40.81
N ASP A 78 26.10 8.66 41.95
CA ASP A 78 24.96 7.74 42.03
C ASP A 78 23.73 8.30 41.33
N GLY A 79 23.48 9.61 41.45
CA GLY A 79 22.43 10.29 40.69
C GLY A 79 22.64 10.22 39.17
N ARG A 80 23.89 10.39 38.71
CA ARG A 80 24.25 10.20 37.29
C ARG A 80 24.08 8.75 36.84
N ILE A 81 24.49 7.79 37.65
CA ILE A 81 24.31 6.36 37.35
C ILE A 81 22.82 6.01 37.27
N ALA A 82 22.00 6.51 38.19
CA ALA A 82 20.55 6.30 38.16
C ALA A 82 19.93 6.88 36.90
N GLN A 83 20.31 8.11 36.52
CA GLN A 83 19.84 8.77 35.31
C GLN A 83 20.23 8.00 34.04
N ILE A 84 21.48 7.50 33.96
CA ILE A 84 21.94 6.69 32.81
C ILE A 84 21.19 5.35 32.76
N LYS A 85 20.96 4.70 33.91
CA LYS A 85 20.18 3.46 33.98
C LYS A 85 18.75 3.67 33.50
N GLU A 86 18.12 4.76 33.91
CA GLU A 86 16.76 5.12 33.49
C GLU A 86 16.71 5.36 31.97
N GLN A 87 17.63 6.17 31.43
CA GLN A 87 17.71 6.41 29.98
C GLN A 87 17.97 5.13 29.18
N LEU A 88 18.83 4.23 29.70
CA LEU A 88 19.10 2.95 29.05
C LEU A 88 17.87 2.03 29.11
N ALA A 89 17.14 2.02 30.22
CA ALA A 89 15.90 1.28 30.37
C ALA A 89 14.83 1.80 29.39
N GLU A 90 14.64 3.12 29.30
CA GLU A 90 13.73 3.74 28.34
C GLU A 90 14.13 3.44 26.89
N ALA A 91 15.41 3.56 26.55
CA ALA A 91 15.91 3.23 25.21
C ALA A 91 15.69 1.75 24.86
N SER A 92 15.91 0.85 25.82
CA SER A 92 15.66 -0.59 25.63
C SER A 92 14.18 -0.89 25.44
N LYS A 93 13.31 -0.22 26.19
CA LYS A 93 11.86 -0.33 26.07
C LYS A 93 11.39 0.21 24.72
N LEU A 94 11.85 1.38 24.32
CA LEU A 94 11.51 1.99 23.04
C LEU A 94 11.97 1.11 21.86
N ARG A 95 13.15 0.49 21.98
CA ARG A 95 13.62 -0.48 20.99
C ARG A 95 12.72 -1.72 20.93
N ALA A 96 12.33 -2.27 22.08
CA ALA A 96 11.42 -3.42 22.12
C ALA A 96 10.04 -3.08 21.52
N GLU A 97 9.52 -1.88 21.79
CA GLU A 97 8.28 -1.39 21.19
C GLU A 97 8.41 -1.19 19.67
N ALA A 98 9.53 -0.66 19.20
CA ALA A 98 9.79 -0.52 17.77
C ALA A 98 9.94 -1.87 17.05
N GLU A 99 10.61 -2.84 17.67
CA GLU A 99 10.74 -4.21 17.14
C GLU A 99 9.39 -4.92 17.11
N ALA A 100 8.57 -4.78 18.17
CA ALA A 100 7.21 -5.30 18.21
C ALA A 100 6.33 -4.67 17.13
N LEU A 101 6.37 -3.34 17.00
CA LEU A 101 5.60 -2.61 16.00
C LEU A 101 6.01 -3.02 14.57
N LYS A 102 7.31 -3.17 14.32
CA LYS A 102 7.81 -3.67 13.04
C LYS A 102 7.26 -5.06 12.73
N GLY A 103 7.31 -5.98 13.70
CA GLY A 103 6.74 -7.32 13.53
C GLY A 103 5.25 -7.31 13.23
N GLU A 104 4.48 -6.45 13.91
CA GLU A 104 3.06 -6.25 13.61
C GLU A 104 2.81 -5.74 12.20
N TYR A 105 3.59 -4.75 11.74
CA TYR A 105 3.44 -4.22 10.38
C TYR A 105 3.85 -5.24 9.31
N GLU A 106 4.90 -6.01 9.52
CA GLU A 106 5.29 -7.11 8.63
C GLU A 106 4.20 -8.18 8.55
N ALA A 107 3.60 -8.56 9.68
CA ALA A 107 2.47 -9.48 9.72
C ALA A 107 1.23 -8.91 9.01
N LYS A 108 0.91 -7.62 9.23
CA LYS A 108 -0.20 -6.92 8.55
C LYS A 108 0.04 -6.82 7.05
N LEU A 109 1.27 -6.56 6.60
CA LEU A 109 1.64 -6.54 5.19
C LEU A 109 1.48 -7.92 4.54
N ALA A 110 1.95 -8.98 5.22
CA ALA A 110 1.79 -10.35 4.74
C ALA A 110 0.31 -10.77 4.67
N ALA A 111 -0.48 -10.42 5.68
CA ALA A 111 -1.92 -10.65 5.69
C ALA A 111 -2.63 -9.89 4.56
N ALA A 112 -2.35 -8.61 4.39
CA ALA A 112 -2.92 -7.79 3.32
C ALA A 112 -2.55 -8.30 1.91
N ALA A 113 -1.30 -8.76 1.72
CA ALA A 113 -0.88 -9.39 0.48
C ALA A 113 -1.66 -10.70 0.22
N GLY A 114 -1.82 -11.55 1.25
CA GLY A 114 -2.60 -12.77 1.16
C GLY A 114 -4.08 -12.52 0.87
N GLU A 115 -4.68 -11.51 1.51
CA GLU A 115 -6.05 -11.08 1.24
C GLU A 115 -6.23 -10.53 -0.18
N ALA A 116 -5.28 -9.74 -0.68
CA ALA A 116 -5.29 -9.24 -2.04
C ALA A 116 -5.22 -10.39 -3.07
N ASP A 117 -4.35 -11.37 -2.84
CA ASP A 117 -4.26 -12.56 -3.70
C ASP A 117 -5.53 -13.41 -3.65
N ALA A 118 -6.12 -13.59 -2.47
CA ALA A 118 -7.40 -14.28 -2.32
C ALA A 118 -8.54 -13.53 -3.04
N MET A 119 -8.58 -12.20 -2.92
CA MET A 119 -9.55 -11.35 -3.61
C MET A 119 -9.40 -11.46 -5.13
N ARG A 120 -8.17 -11.44 -5.65
CA ARG A 120 -7.91 -11.61 -7.09
C ARG A 120 -8.38 -12.98 -7.59
N LYS A 121 -8.07 -14.05 -6.87
CA LYS A 121 -8.52 -15.41 -7.23
C LYS A 121 -10.06 -15.52 -7.20
N SER A 122 -10.73 -14.94 -6.20
CA SER A 122 -12.19 -14.90 -6.15
C SER A 122 -12.77 -14.14 -7.34
N ALA A 123 -12.22 -12.96 -7.64
CA ALA A 123 -12.67 -12.14 -8.77
C ALA A 123 -12.46 -12.85 -10.12
N GLU A 124 -11.34 -13.55 -10.31
CA GLU A 124 -11.08 -14.36 -11.50
C GLU A 124 -12.11 -15.50 -11.63
N HIS A 125 -12.37 -16.22 -10.55
CA HIS A 125 -13.36 -17.30 -10.54
C HIS A 125 -14.80 -16.80 -10.80
N GLU A 126 -15.17 -15.68 -10.19
CA GLU A 126 -16.46 -15.01 -10.41
C GLU A 126 -16.58 -14.52 -11.85
N ALA A 127 -15.51 -13.95 -12.42
CA ALA A 127 -15.49 -13.52 -13.81
C ALA A 127 -15.65 -14.70 -14.79
N GLU A 128 -14.96 -15.82 -14.56
CA GLU A 128 -15.12 -17.03 -15.36
C GLU A 128 -16.55 -17.58 -15.32
N THR A 129 -17.13 -17.63 -14.11
CA THR A 129 -18.52 -18.06 -13.90
C THR A 129 -19.49 -17.13 -14.62
N LEU A 130 -19.32 -15.82 -14.47
CA LEU A 130 -20.15 -14.81 -15.12
C LEU A 130 -20.04 -14.90 -16.65
N LEU A 131 -18.85 -15.13 -17.19
CA LEU A 131 -18.65 -15.32 -18.63
C LEU A 131 -19.32 -16.60 -19.14
N SER A 132 -19.26 -17.69 -18.39
CA SER A 132 -19.97 -18.93 -18.70
C SER A 132 -21.48 -18.70 -18.75
N ASP A 133 -22.03 -18.09 -17.70
CA ASP A 133 -23.46 -17.81 -17.59
C ASP A 133 -23.93 -16.84 -18.67
N ALA A 134 -23.15 -15.79 -18.95
CA ALA A 134 -23.45 -14.84 -20.01
C ALA A 134 -23.47 -15.52 -21.39
N LYS A 135 -22.57 -16.46 -21.67
CA LYS A 135 -22.58 -17.23 -22.92
C LYS A 135 -23.84 -18.09 -23.03
N VAL A 136 -24.23 -18.78 -21.97
CA VAL A 136 -25.46 -19.60 -21.95
C VAL A 136 -26.69 -18.72 -22.17
N GLN A 137 -26.80 -17.61 -21.43
CA GLN A 137 -27.92 -16.68 -21.58
C GLN A 137 -27.98 -16.03 -22.98
N ALA A 138 -26.82 -15.71 -23.56
CA ALA A 138 -26.74 -15.19 -24.92
C ALA A 138 -27.21 -16.22 -25.95
N ALA A 139 -26.77 -17.47 -25.83
CA ALA A 139 -27.21 -18.56 -26.70
C ALA A 139 -28.74 -18.78 -26.60
N ASP A 140 -29.28 -18.79 -25.37
CA ASP A 140 -30.71 -18.92 -25.13
C ASP A 140 -31.50 -17.73 -25.71
N LEU A 141 -30.98 -16.51 -25.59
CA LEU A 141 -31.60 -15.31 -26.17
C LEU A 141 -31.66 -15.40 -27.69
N VAL A 142 -30.58 -15.85 -28.33
CA VAL A 142 -30.52 -16.06 -29.77
C VAL A 142 -31.52 -17.14 -30.20
N ALA A 143 -31.53 -18.29 -29.52
CA ALA A 143 -32.47 -19.38 -29.81
C ALA A 143 -33.94 -18.94 -29.67
N ARG A 144 -34.27 -18.19 -28.61
CA ARG A 144 -35.63 -17.62 -28.44
C ARG A 144 -35.98 -16.64 -29.55
N ARG A 145 -35.05 -15.77 -29.95
CA ARG A 145 -35.28 -14.81 -31.04
C ARG A 145 -35.45 -15.50 -32.39
N GLN A 146 -34.65 -16.53 -32.65
CA GLN A 146 -34.79 -17.34 -33.85
C GLN A 146 -36.17 -18.00 -33.90
N LYS A 147 -36.59 -18.66 -32.82
CA LYS A 147 -37.92 -19.27 -32.75
C LYS A 147 -39.04 -18.25 -32.96
N MET A 148 -38.96 -17.07 -32.33
CA MET A 148 -39.95 -16.00 -32.56
C MET A 148 -39.97 -15.51 -34.01
N ALA A 149 -38.82 -15.47 -34.69
CA ALA A 149 -38.75 -15.10 -36.10
C ALA A 149 -39.36 -16.19 -36.98
N GLU A 150 -39.04 -17.46 -36.73
CA GLU A 150 -39.62 -18.62 -37.41
C GLU A 150 -41.15 -18.67 -37.24
N ASP A 151 -41.65 -18.48 -36.01
CA ASP A 151 -43.08 -18.43 -35.71
C ASP A 151 -43.78 -17.28 -36.45
N LYS A 152 -43.13 -16.10 -36.55
CA LYS A 152 -43.63 -14.95 -37.32
C LYS A 152 -43.65 -15.21 -38.82
N ILE A 153 -42.59 -15.84 -39.36
CA ILE A 153 -42.52 -16.23 -40.77
C ILE A 153 -43.65 -17.21 -41.07
N GLY A 154 -43.81 -18.26 -40.28
CA GLY A 154 -44.88 -19.24 -40.47
C GLY A 154 -46.28 -18.62 -40.35
N ALA A 155 -46.48 -17.65 -39.45
CA ALA A 155 -47.74 -16.91 -39.37
C ALA A 155 -47.98 -16.04 -40.62
N ALA A 156 -46.96 -15.34 -41.11
CA ALA A 156 -47.03 -14.53 -42.32
C ALA A 156 -47.29 -15.38 -43.57
N GLU A 157 -46.65 -16.55 -43.68
CA GLU A 157 -46.88 -17.51 -44.77
C GLU A 157 -48.32 -18.02 -44.79
N ARG A 158 -48.86 -18.41 -43.62
CA ARG A 158 -50.27 -18.82 -43.51
C ARG A 158 -51.23 -17.69 -43.91
N SER A 159 -50.95 -16.45 -43.49
CA SER A 159 -51.74 -15.29 -43.89
C SER A 159 -51.67 -15.04 -45.39
N ALA A 160 -50.47 -15.08 -45.98
CA ALA A 160 -50.27 -14.86 -47.41
C ALA A 160 -50.98 -15.93 -48.27
N LEU A 161 -50.92 -17.20 -47.85
CA LEU A 161 -51.67 -18.29 -48.48
C LEU A 161 -53.19 -18.07 -48.39
N ALA A 162 -53.69 -17.64 -47.24
CA ALA A 162 -55.11 -17.32 -47.06
C ALA A 162 -55.53 -16.15 -47.98
N ASP A 163 -54.70 -15.11 -48.10
CA ASP A 163 -54.96 -13.95 -48.96
C ASP A 163 -54.97 -14.33 -50.45
N ILE A 164 -54.03 -15.16 -50.90
CA ILE A 164 -54.00 -15.66 -52.29
C ILE A 164 -55.25 -16.49 -52.56
N ARG A 165 -55.63 -17.38 -51.63
CA ARG A 165 -56.83 -18.20 -51.77
C ARG A 165 -58.09 -17.34 -51.82
N ALA A 166 -58.20 -16.32 -50.97
CA ALA A 166 -59.32 -15.38 -50.97
C ALA A 166 -59.40 -14.59 -52.29
N LYS A 167 -58.27 -14.13 -52.82
CA LYS A 167 -58.20 -13.47 -54.14
C LYS A 167 -58.62 -14.40 -55.28
N ALA A 168 -58.15 -15.66 -55.26
CA ALA A 168 -58.51 -16.65 -56.26
C ALA A 168 -60.01 -16.99 -56.21
N VAL A 169 -60.57 -17.19 -55.01
CA VAL A 169 -62.01 -17.41 -54.82
C VAL A 169 -62.79 -16.20 -55.36
N LYS A 170 -62.41 -14.98 -54.99
CA LYS A 170 -63.08 -13.75 -55.45
C LYS A 170 -63.03 -13.60 -56.98
N ALA A 171 -61.89 -13.91 -57.60
CA ALA A 171 -61.75 -13.88 -59.06
C ALA A 171 -62.61 -14.96 -59.73
N ALA A 172 -62.62 -16.19 -59.21
CA ALA A 172 -63.43 -17.29 -59.71
C ALA A 172 -64.93 -17.02 -59.57
N THR A 173 -65.39 -16.54 -58.41
CA THR A 173 -66.79 -16.15 -58.20
C THR A 173 -67.19 -14.97 -59.07
N GLY A 174 -66.28 -14.00 -59.28
CA GLY A 174 -66.52 -12.86 -60.18
C GLY A 174 -66.66 -13.29 -61.64
N ALA A 175 -65.78 -14.19 -62.11
CA ALA A 175 -65.87 -14.76 -63.45
C ALA A 175 -67.14 -15.61 -63.62
N ALA A 176 -67.48 -16.44 -62.63
CA ALA A 176 -68.73 -17.22 -62.64
C ALA A 176 -69.96 -16.31 -62.69
N ALA A 177 -69.99 -15.24 -61.88
CA ALA A 177 -71.08 -14.27 -61.90
C ALA A 177 -71.20 -13.55 -63.25
N ALA A 178 -70.08 -13.19 -63.89
CA ALA A 178 -70.08 -12.59 -65.22
C ALA A 178 -70.58 -13.56 -66.30
N LEU A 179 -70.13 -14.83 -66.29
CA LEU A 179 -70.61 -15.86 -67.22
C LEU A 179 -72.09 -16.17 -67.02
N ILE A 180 -72.56 -16.23 -65.78
CA ILE A 180 -73.99 -16.40 -65.48
C ILE A 180 -74.78 -15.22 -66.05
N ALA A 181 -74.31 -13.98 -65.87
CA ALA A 181 -74.98 -12.79 -66.41
C ALA A 181 -75.02 -12.75 -67.94
N GLU A 182 -73.97 -13.25 -68.61
CA GLU A 182 -73.90 -13.32 -70.08
C GLU A 182 -74.74 -14.47 -70.66
N GLY A 183 -74.83 -15.60 -69.94
CA GLY A 183 -75.60 -16.78 -70.33
C GLY A 183 -77.05 -16.83 -69.81
N HIS A 184 -77.52 -15.79 -69.12
CA HIS A 184 -78.87 -15.71 -68.57
C HIS A 184 -79.86 -15.25 -69.65
N ASP A 185 -80.81 -16.12 -70.00
CA ASP A 185 -81.97 -15.77 -70.82
C ASP A 185 -83.28 -16.04 -70.06
N ALA A 186 -84.39 -15.46 -70.51
CA ALA A 186 -85.70 -15.62 -69.85
C ALA A 186 -86.19 -17.08 -69.76
N LYS A 187 -85.58 -18.01 -70.53
CA LYS A 187 -85.91 -19.44 -70.52
C LYS A 187 -85.14 -20.17 -69.41
N ALA A 188 -83.88 -19.81 -69.18
CA ALA A 188 -83.06 -20.27 -68.07
C ALA A 188 -83.64 -19.82 -66.71
N ASP A 189 -84.11 -18.58 -66.60
CA ASP A 189 -84.77 -18.03 -65.40
C ASP A 189 -85.99 -18.86 -65.01
N LYS A 190 -86.84 -19.17 -65.98
CA LYS A 190 -88.07 -19.94 -65.76
C LYS A 190 -87.76 -21.36 -65.27
N ALA A 191 -86.75 -22.02 -65.84
CA ALA A 191 -86.33 -23.35 -65.40
C ALA A 191 -85.75 -23.34 -63.97
N LEU A 192 -84.96 -22.31 -63.61
CA LEU A 192 -84.43 -22.15 -62.25
C LEU A 192 -85.53 -21.87 -61.22
N VAL A 193 -86.54 -21.08 -61.59
CA VAL A 193 -87.71 -20.82 -60.74
C VAL A 193 -88.54 -22.09 -60.54
N ASP A 194 -88.80 -22.85 -61.61
CA ASP A 194 -89.53 -24.11 -61.52
C ASP A 194 -88.77 -25.15 -60.66
N ASP A 195 -87.44 -25.23 -60.78
CA ASP A 195 -86.60 -26.10 -59.93
C ASP A 195 -86.55 -25.61 -58.46
N ALA A 196 -86.51 -24.30 -58.20
CA ALA A 196 -86.59 -23.76 -56.84
C ALA A 196 -87.97 -24.04 -56.20
N ILE A 197 -89.06 -23.89 -56.95
CA ILE A 197 -90.42 -24.25 -56.52
C ILE A 197 -90.52 -25.75 -56.23
N LYS A 198 -89.89 -26.58 -57.07
CA LYS A 198 -89.84 -28.04 -56.89
C LYS A 198 -88.99 -28.47 -55.70
N GLY A 199 -87.87 -27.78 -55.44
CA GLY A 199 -86.97 -28.01 -54.30
C GLY A 199 -87.54 -27.56 -52.96
N LEU A 200 -88.46 -26.59 -52.97
CA LEU A 200 -89.23 -26.20 -51.79
C LEU A 200 -90.30 -27.23 -51.40
N GLY A 201 -90.70 -28.11 -52.33
CA GLY A 201 -91.71 -29.15 -52.11
C GLY A 201 -93.10 -28.57 -51.75
N PRO A 202 -94.20 -29.30 -52.00
CA PRO A 202 -95.49 -28.90 -51.44
C PRO A 202 -95.38 -28.99 -49.92
N VAL A 203 -95.48 -27.85 -49.25
CA VAL A 203 -95.67 -27.77 -47.80
C VAL A 203 -96.95 -28.55 -47.49
N ALA A 204 -96.80 -29.74 -46.91
CA ALA A 204 -97.85 -30.54 -46.31
C ALA A 204 -97.85 -30.32 -44.78
#